data_AF-A0A538DXB5-F1
#
_entry.id   AF-A0A538DXB5-F1
#
_cell.length_a   1.000
_cell.length_b   1.000
_cell.length_c   1.000
_cell.angle_alpha   90.00
_cell.angle_beta   90.00
_cell.angle_gamma   90.00
#
_symmetry.space_group_name_H-M   'P 1'
#
loop_
_entity.id
_entity.type
_entity.pdbx_description
1 polymer ?
#
loop_
_entity_poly.entity_id
_entity_poly.type
_entity_poly.pdbx_seq_one_letter_code
_entity_poly.pdbx_strand_id
1 'polypeptide(L)'
;MNRLVRAELMKLRTVRSLLWVTLGMVALVCISVISVVASSGVIENAGDDRSVARIASIAVVFSLILGIIVMGAEGTHGTITQTFLVAPVRERVVAAKAVVGVALGVALGVFAEALTLLVAVPGASLSVHNARYVLVGVLIACAAAGALGVGFGALYHRQGPAIVVALLWLLIAESVLAIGLHDKVRYLPGHVFAATVAGTRGSSSSDLVGAWSGAAGAALYAVGFLAAGTALLSRRDV
;
A
#
# COMPACT_ATOMS: atom_id res chain seq x y z
N MET A 1 -13.56 -12.63 16.77
CA MET A 1 -12.85 -12.00 15.63
C MET A 1 -13.73 -11.85 14.40
N ASN A 2 -14.36 -12.91 13.85
CA ASN A 2 -15.20 -12.81 12.65
C ASN A 2 -16.32 -11.75 12.70
N ARG A 3 -16.97 -11.55 13.85
CA ARG A 3 -18.01 -10.51 14.01
C ARG A 3 -17.44 -9.08 13.90
N LEU A 4 -16.24 -8.82 14.42
CA LEU A 4 -15.56 -7.52 14.27
C LEU A 4 -15.16 -7.26 12.82
N VAL A 5 -14.55 -8.26 12.16
CA VAL A 5 -14.16 -8.13 10.74
C VAL A 5 -15.37 -7.84 9.86
N ARG A 6 -16.50 -8.52 10.11
CA ARG A 6 -17.75 -8.27 9.38
C ARG A 6 -18.32 -6.87 9.62
N ALA A 7 -18.20 -6.35 10.84
CA ALA A 7 -18.62 -4.99 11.16
C ALA A 7 -17.76 -3.94 10.43
N GLU A 8 -16.44 -4.13 10.40
CA GLU A 8 -15.52 -3.26 9.65
C GLU A 8 -15.80 -3.28 8.14
N LEU A 9 -16.05 -4.47 7.55
CA LEU A 9 -16.43 -4.61 6.15
C LEU A 9 -17.73 -3.86 5.80
N MET A 10 -18.72 -3.87 6.70
CA MET A 10 -19.96 -3.12 6.50
C MET A 10 -19.75 -1.61 6.53
N LYS A 11 -18.89 -1.11 7.42
CA LYS A 11 -18.50 0.32 7.45
C LYS A 11 -17.85 0.71 6.12
N LEU A 12 -16.89 -0.08 5.64
CA LEU A 12 -16.20 0.21 4.38
C LEU A 12 -17.13 0.26 3.18
N ARG A 13 -18.12 -0.64 3.12
CA ARG A 13 -19.11 -0.66 2.05
C ARG A 13 -20.03 0.57 2.05
N THR A 14 -20.22 1.22 3.19
CA THR A 14 -21.08 2.42 3.32
C THR A 14 -20.31 3.74 3.26
N VAL A 15 -18.98 3.70 3.35
CA VAL A 15 -18.13 4.90 3.36
C VAL A 15 -17.76 5.32 1.93
N ARG A 16 -18.21 6.51 1.52
CA ARG A 16 -17.91 7.11 0.20
C ARG A 16 -16.41 7.36 -0.04
N SER A 17 -15.59 7.46 1.02
CA SER A 17 -14.15 7.67 0.84
C SER A 17 -13.47 6.48 0.16
N LEU A 18 -13.97 5.25 0.34
CA LEU A 18 -13.47 4.09 -0.38
C LEU A 18 -13.66 4.28 -1.89
N LEU A 19 -14.85 4.72 -2.31
CA LEU A 19 -15.16 4.99 -3.72
C LEU A 19 -14.24 6.08 -4.28
N TRP A 20 -14.08 7.21 -3.60
CA TRP A 20 -13.25 8.30 -4.11
C TRP A 20 -11.77 7.92 -4.20
N VAL A 21 -11.25 7.18 -3.22
CA VAL A 21 -9.86 6.72 -3.21
C VAL A 21 -9.63 5.67 -4.31
N THR A 22 -10.55 4.72 -4.49
CA THR A 22 -10.43 3.73 -5.58
C THR A 22 -10.57 4.39 -6.95
N LEU A 23 -11.46 5.37 -7.10
CA LEU A 23 -11.62 6.11 -8.36
C LEU A 23 -10.38 6.93 -8.69
N GLY A 24 -9.75 7.56 -7.70
CA GLY A 24 -8.46 8.24 -7.86
C GLY A 24 -7.35 7.27 -8.30
N MET A 25 -7.32 6.06 -7.72
CA MET A 25 -6.37 5.01 -8.13
C MET A 25 -6.59 4.60 -9.59
N VAL A 26 -7.85 4.34 -9.97
CA VAL A 26 -8.23 3.98 -11.34
C VAL A 26 -7.79 5.06 -12.32
N ALA A 27 -8.06 6.33 -12.01
CA ALA A 27 -7.68 7.44 -12.87
C ALA A 27 -6.16 7.49 -13.09
N LEU A 28 -5.36 7.40 -12.02
CA LEU A 28 -3.90 7.43 -12.14
C LEU A 28 -3.35 6.22 -12.89
N VAL A 29 -3.85 5.01 -12.61
CA VAL A 29 -3.42 3.80 -13.33
C VAL A 29 -3.76 3.91 -14.81
N CYS A 30 -4.99 4.29 -15.17
CA CYS A 30 -5.39 4.47 -16.57
C CYS A 30 -4.52 5.50 -17.29
N ILE A 31 -4.32 6.68 -16.69
CA ILE A 31 -3.49 7.74 -17.28
C ILE A 31 -2.06 7.24 -17.50
N SER A 32 -1.47 6.55 -16.51
CA SER A 32 -0.11 6.02 -16.62
C SER A 32 0.02 4.93 -17.70
N VAL A 33 -0.92 3.98 -17.78
CA VAL A 33 -0.89 2.92 -18.81
C VAL A 33 -1.07 3.53 -20.20
N ILE A 34 -2.05 4.43 -20.38
CA ILE A 34 -2.28 5.11 -21.67
C ILE A 34 -1.04 5.91 -22.08
N SER A 35 -0.41 6.62 -21.14
CA SER A 35 0.80 7.39 -21.41
C SER A 35 1.95 6.52 -21.90
N VAL A 36 2.13 5.33 -21.32
CA VAL A 36 3.20 4.39 -21.71
C VAL A 36 2.89 3.75 -23.05
N VAL A 37 1.65 3.30 -23.28
CA VAL A 37 1.25 2.71 -24.56
C VAL A 37 1.38 3.73 -25.70
N ALA A 38 1.02 4.99 -25.44
CA ALA A 38 1.12 6.07 -26.42
C ALA A 38 2.58 6.47 -26.73
N SER A 39 3.50 6.38 -25.75
CA SER A 39 4.90 6.78 -25.95
C SER A 39 5.79 5.68 -26.53
N SER A 40 5.46 4.41 -26.31
CA SER A 40 6.37 3.30 -26.58
C SER A 40 6.25 2.71 -27.99
N GLY A 41 5.09 2.82 -28.65
CA GLY A 41 4.81 1.94 -29.81
C GLY A 41 4.80 0.46 -29.39
N VAL A 42 4.64 -0.46 -30.36
CA VAL A 42 4.42 -1.91 -30.11
C VAL A 42 5.39 -2.48 -29.08
N ILE A 43 4.85 -3.10 -28.02
CA ILE A 43 5.61 -3.75 -26.95
C ILE A 43 6.20 -5.07 -27.49
N GLU A 44 7.51 -5.08 -27.78
CA GLU A 44 8.20 -6.26 -28.32
C GLU A 44 9.12 -6.97 -27.31
N ASN A 45 9.50 -6.31 -26.19
CA ASN A 45 10.52 -6.81 -25.27
C ASN A 45 9.98 -7.19 -23.87
N ALA A 46 10.59 -8.21 -23.25
CA ALA A 46 10.30 -8.62 -21.88
C ALA A 46 10.61 -7.55 -20.80
N GLY A 47 11.39 -6.52 -21.15
CA GLY A 47 11.63 -5.36 -20.29
C GLY A 47 10.40 -4.44 -20.21
N ASP A 48 9.67 -4.30 -21.31
CA ASP A 48 8.49 -3.47 -21.44
C ASP A 48 7.27 -4.14 -20.77
N ASP A 49 7.20 -5.48 -20.83
CA ASP A 49 6.23 -6.26 -20.03
C ASP A 49 6.32 -5.94 -18.53
N ARG A 50 7.54 -5.80 -18.01
CA ARG A 50 7.78 -5.52 -16.58
C ARG A 50 7.52 -4.06 -16.24
N SER A 51 7.83 -3.13 -17.15
CA SER A 51 7.59 -1.70 -16.91
C SER A 51 6.08 -1.40 -16.84
N VAL A 52 5.28 -2.01 -17.72
CA VAL A 52 3.82 -1.91 -17.67
C VAL A 52 3.25 -2.57 -16.42
N ALA A 53 3.74 -3.76 -16.03
CA ALA A 53 3.32 -4.41 -14.80
C ALA A 53 3.67 -3.60 -13.53
N ARG A 54 4.76 -2.82 -13.56
CA ARG A 54 5.11 -1.92 -12.45
C ARG A 54 4.12 -0.79 -12.26
N ILE A 55 3.33 -0.40 -13.27
CA ILE A 55 2.32 0.66 -13.12
C ILE A 55 1.28 0.29 -12.06
N ALA A 56 1.00 -1.02 -11.88
CA ALA A 56 0.12 -1.50 -10.82
C ALA A 56 0.63 -1.17 -9.40
N SER A 57 1.92 -0.85 -9.23
CA SER A 57 2.48 -0.44 -7.94
C SER A 57 1.92 0.87 -7.41
N ILE A 58 1.23 1.66 -8.24
CA ILE A 58 0.43 2.81 -7.77
C ILE A 58 -0.52 2.37 -6.65
N ALA A 59 -1.09 1.16 -6.74
CA ALA A 59 -1.97 0.59 -5.74
C ALA A 59 -1.33 0.47 -4.34
N VAL A 60 -0.01 0.41 -4.24
CA VAL A 60 0.71 0.32 -2.95
C VAL A 60 0.45 1.59 -2.11
N VAL A 61 0.54 2.77 -2.73
CA VAL A 61 0.29 4.04 -2.04
C VAL A 61 -1.19 4.18 -1.66
N PHE A 62 -2.10 3.78 -2.56
CA PHE A 62 -3.53 3.81 -2.29
C PHE A 62 -3.95 2.81 -1.20
N SER A 63 -3.30 1.64 -1.15
CA SER A 63 -3.45 0.65 -0.07
C SER A 63 -3.04 1.23 1.28
N LEU A 64 -1.90 1.94 1.32
CA LEU A 64 -1.45 2.64 2.52
C LEU A 64 -2.47 3.69 2.98
N ILE A 65 -2.98 4.51 2.05
CA ILE A 65 -4.01 5.51 2.34
C ILE A 65 -5.29 4.85 2.88
N LEU A 66 -5.77 3.77 2.26
CA LEU A 66 -6.93 3.04 2.77
C LEU A 66 -6.68 2.44 4.16
N GLY A 67 -5.49 1.89 4.41
CA GLY A 67 -5.09 1.42 5.73
C GLY A 67 -5.17 2.53 6.79
N ILE A 68 -4.68 3.73 6.45
CA ILE A 68 -4.78 4.91 7.34
C ILE A 68 -6.24 5.29 7.58
N ILE A 69 -7.09 5.29 6.55
CA ILE A 69 -8.51 5.62 6.68
C ILE A 69 -9.23 4.60 7.56
N VAL A 70 -8.98 3.28 7.38
CA VAL A 70 -9.61 2.22 8.17
C VAL A 70 -9.36 2.42 9.68
N MET A 71 -8.14 2.83 10.04
CA MET A 71 -7.78 3.08 11.44
C MET A 71 -8.23 4.48 11.92
N GLY A 72 -7.99 5.51 11.12
CA GLY A 72 -8.21 6.91 11.48
C GLY A 72 -9.66 7.40 11.35
N ALA A 73 -10.53 6.66 10.66
CA ALA A 73 -11.93 7.04 10.49
C ALA A 73 -12.66 7.14 11.84
N GLU A 74 -12.37 6.24 12.78
CA GLU A 74 -13.04 6.24 14.09
C GLU A 74 -12.60 7.43 14.96
N GLY A 75 -11.31 7.80 14.90
CA GLY A 75 -10.80 8.98 15.60
C GLY A 75 -11.35 10.28 15.02
N THR A 76 -11.58 10.32 13.71
CA THR A 76 -12.13 11.49 13.03
C THR A 76 -13.62 11.70 13.32
N HIS A 77 -14.39 10.62 13.44
CA HIS A 77 -15.83 10.70 13.73
C HIS A 77 -16.16 10.58 15.22
N GLY A 78 -15.16 10.48 16.11
CA GLY A 78 -15.35 10.36 17.55
C GLY A 78 -15.97 9.04 18.02
N THR A 79 -15.98 8.00 17.17
CA THR A 79 -16.63 6.71 17.46
C THR A 79 -15.69 5.68 18.12
N ILE A 80 -14.44 6.06 18.40
CA ILE A 80 -13.45 5.22 19.12
C ILE A 80 -14.00 4.78 20.49
N THR A 81 -14.57 5.69 21.27
CA THR A 81 -15.08 5.39 22.62
C THR A 81 -16.21 4.37 22.57
N GLN A 82 -17.15 4.52 21.63
CA GLN A 82 -18.23 3.55 21.42
C GLN A 82 -17.70 2.17 21.02
N THR A 83 -16.64 2.12 20.22
CA THR A 83 -16.02 0.85 19.79
C THR A 83 -15.38 0.13 20.97
N PHE A 84 -14.70 0.84 21.88
CA PHE A 84 -14.10 0.23 23.07
C PHE A 84 -15.11 -0.15 24.15
N LEU A 85 -16.27 0.52 24.23
CA LEU A 85 -17.36 0.09 25.09
C LEU A 85 -17.95 -1.27 24.68
N VAL A 86 -17.99 -1.54 23.37
CA VAL A 86 -18.49 -2.83 22.83
C VAL A 86 -17.39 -3.90 22.81
N ALA A 87 -16.15 -3.51 22.54
CA ALA A 87 -14.99 -4.40 22.47
C ALA A 87 -13.85 -3.86 23.37
N PRO A 88 -13.78 -4.28 24.65
CA PRO A 88 -12.84 -3.70 25.62
C PRO A 88 -11.37 -4.04 25.33
N VAL A 89 -11.10 -5.06 24.50
CA VAL A 89 -9.73 -5.49 24.18
C VAL A 89 -9.21 -4.72 22.96
N ARG A 90 -8.52 -3.61 23.21
CA ARG A 90 -8.00 -2.68 22.18
C ARG A 90 -7.14 -3.36 21.12
N GLU A 91 -6.31 -4.31 21.52
CA GLU A 91 -5.45 -5.10 20.62
C GLU A 91 -6.26 -5.90 19.58
N ARG A 92 -7.40 -6.47 19.98
CA ARG A 92 -8.26 -7.25 19.07
C ARG A 92 -8.91 -6.37 18.00
N VAL A 93 -9.18 -5.10 18.32
CA VAL A 93 -9.71 -4.13 17.36
C VAL A 93 -8.64 -3.78 16.33
N VAL A 94 -7.41 -3.47 16.77
CA VAL A 94 -6.31 -3.16 15.86
C VAL A 94 -5.94 -4.38 15.00
N ALA A 95 -5.91 -5.59 15.56
CA ALA A 95 -5.66 -6.81 14.79
C ALA A 95 -6.76 -7.05 13.73
N ALA A 96 -8.03 -6.83 14.07
CA ALA A 96 -9.13 -6.94 13.11
C ALA A 96 -8.99 -5.90 11.98
N LYS A 97 -8.63 -4.66 12.31
CA LYS A 97 -8.38 -3.60 11.32
C LYS A 97 -7.15 -3.88 10.46
N ALA A 98 -6.10 -4.47 11.02
CA ALA A 98 -4.93 -4.89 10.26
C ALA A 98 -5.28 -5.97 9.22
N VAL A 99 -6.08 -6.98 9.60
CA VAL A 99 -6.58 -8.00 8.66
C VAL A 99 -7.40 -7.36 7.54
N VAL A 100 -8.28 -6.41 7.88
CA VAL A 100 -9.09 -5.68 6.89
C VAL A 100 -8.20 -4.81 5.99
N GLY A 101 -7.20 -4.12 6.54
CA GLY A 101 -6.24 -3.31 5.78
C GLY A 101 -5.42 -4.15 4.80
N VAL A 102 -4.93 -5.32 5.23
CA VAL A 102 -4.24 -6.28 4.37
C VAL A 102 -5.17 -6.77 3.25
N ALA A 103 -6.40 -7.17 3.59
CA ALA A 103 -7.36 -7.66 2.61
C ALA A 103 -7.73 -6.59 1.57
N LEU A 104 -7.93 -5.33 2.00
CA LEU A 104 -8.16 -4.21 1.10
C LEU A 104 -6.95 -3.93 0.22
N GLY A 105 -5.74 -3.98 0.78
CA GLY A 105 -4.52 -3.78 0.02
C GLY A 105 -4.36 -4.82 -1.09
N VAL A 106 -4.55 -6.10 -0.76
CA VAL A 106 -4.52 -7.17 -1.76
C VAL A 106 -5.62 -6.97 -2.80
N ALA A 107 -6.84 -6.64 -2.40
CA ALA A 107 -7.95 -6.41 -3.33
C ALA A 107 -7.65 -5.24 -4.29
N LEU A 108 -7.06 -4.14 -3.80
CA LEU A 108 -6.62 -3.03 -4.65
C LEU A 108 -5.48 -3.43 -5.58
N GLY A 109 -4.51 -4.20 -5.10
CA GLY A 109 -3.41 -4.71 -5.91
C GLY A 109 -3.93 -5.55 -7.08
N VAL A 110 -4.78 -6.54 -6.81
CA VAL A 110 -5.41 -7.39 -7.83
C VAL A 110 -6.24 -6.55 -8.81
N PHE A 111 -7.00 -5.58 -8.30
CA PHE A 111 -7.81 -4.71 -9.15
C PHE A 111 -6.96 -3.81 -10.05
N ALA A 112 -5.86 -3.26 -9.53
CA ALA A 112 -4.92 -2.47 -10.32
C ALA A 112 -4.21 -3.32 -11.38
N GLU A 113 -3.79 -4.54 -11.05
CA GLU A 113 -3.22 -5.48 -12.03
C GLU A 113 -4.22 -5.80 -13.14
N ALA A 114 -5.46 -6.16 -12.79
CA ALA A 114 -6.51 -6.42 -13.77
C ALA A 114 -6.79 -5.19 -14.65
N LEU A 115 -6.80 -3.99 -14.07
CA LEU A 115 -6.97 -2.73 -14.80
C LEU A 115 -5.79 -2.47 -15.75
N THR A 116 -4.55 -2.67 -15.30
CA THR A 116 -3.37 -2.51 -16.16
C THR A 116 -3.40 -3.45 -17.35
N LEU A 117 -3.79 -4.72 -17.14
CA LEU A 117 -3.95 -5.70 -18.21
C LEU A 117 -5.05 -5.26 -19.17
N LEU A 118 -6.24 -4.90 -18.66
CA LEU A 118 -7.38 -4.51 -19.47
C LEU A 118 -7.08 -3.30 -20.38
N VAL A 119 -6.39 -2.29 -19.85
CA VAL A 119 -6.03 -1.07 -20.58
C VAL A 119 -4.86 -1.32 -21.55
N ALA A 120 -3.98 -2.28 -21.26
CA ALA A 120 -2.84 -2.61 -22.11
C ALA A 120 -3.20 -3.50 -23.31
N VAL A 121 -4.20 -4.39 -23.19
CA VAL A 121 -4.60 -5.36 -24.24
C VAL A 121 -4.78 -4.75 -25.65
N PRO A 122 -5.41 -3.56 -25.82
CA PRO A 122 -5.61 -2.99 -27.16
C PRO A 122 -4.33 -2.53 -27.87
N GLY A 123 -3.22 -2.35 -27.14
CA GLY A 123 -1.96 -1.78 -27.66
C GLY A 123 -0.70 -2.59 -27.38
N ALA A 124 -0.79 -3.67 -26.59
CA ALA A 124 0.36 -4.47 -26.17
C ALA A 124 -0.01 -5.93 -25.83
N SER A 125 0.76 -6.89 -26.33
CA SER A 125 0.70 -8.29 -25.88
C SER A 125 1.54 -8.47 -24.62
N LEU A 126 0.94 -8.21 -23.44
CA LEU A 126 1.66 -8.37 -22.18
C LEU A 126 1.88 -9.86 -21.85
N SER A 127 3.13 -10.32 -21.79
CA SER A 127 3.42 -11.68 -21.36
C SER A 127 3.41 -11.80 -19.83
N VAL A 128 2.30 -12.34 -19.29
CA VAL A 128 2.13 -12.61 -17.85
C VAL A 128 3.27 -13.49 -17.29
N HIS A 129 3.84 -14.36 -18.13
CA HIS A 129 4.96 -15.21 -17.73
C HIS A 129 6.21 -14.41 -17.36
N ASN A 130 6.48 -13.30 -18.07
CA ASN A 130 7.64 -12.43 -17.84
C ASN A 130 7.44 -11.49 -16.66
N ALA A 131 6.18 -11.10 -16.38
CA ALA A 131 5.81 -10.15 -15.34
C ALA A 131 5.47 -10.80 -13.98
N ARG A 132 5.35 -12.13 -13.89
CA ARG A 132 4.86 -12.84 -12.69
C ARG A 132 5.51 -12.44 -11.37
N TYR A 133 6.83 -12.18 -11.35
CA TYR A 133 7.53 -11.80 -10.12
C TYR A 133 7.25 -10.36 -9.69
N VAL A 134 6.99 -9.48 -10.67
CA VAL A 134 6.56 -8.10 -10.42
C VAL A 134 5.14 -8.10 -9.85
N LEU A 135 4.23 -8.89 -10.45
CA LEU A 135 2.85 -9.01 -9.97
C LEU A 135 2.79 -9.52 -8.52
N VAL A 136 3.48 -10.62 -8.22
CA VAL A 136 3.58 -11.12 -6.84
C VAL A 136 4.22 -10.09 -5.91
N GLY A 137 5.24 -9.37 -6.37
CA GLY A 137 5.88 -8.29 -5.62
C GLY A 137 4.94 -7.14 -5.29
N VAL A 138 4.11 -6.71 -6.25
CA VAL A 138 3.07 -5.69 -6.07
C VAL A 138 2.03 -6.14 -5.06
N LEU A 139 1.53 -7.38 -5.15
CA LEU A 139 0.55 -7.91 -4.19
C LEU A 139 1.09 -7.93 -2.75
N ILE A 140 2.34 -8.39 -2.58
CA ILE A 140 3.01 -8.39 -1.26
C ILE A 140 3.20 -6.95 -0.76
N ALA A 141 3.63 -6.04 -1.64
CA ALA A 141 3.82 -4.64 -1.31
C ALA A 141 2.49 -3.98 -0.89
N CYS A 142 1.40 -4.23 -1.60
CA CYS A 142 0.08 -3.71 -1.27
C CYS A 142 -0.42 -4.26 0.07
N ALA A 143 -0.27 -5.56 0.33
CA ALA A 143 -0.62 -6.18 1.60
C ALA A 143 0.14 -5.53 2.77
N ALA A 144 1.47 -5.39 2.64
CA ALA A 144 2.31 -4.77 3.64
C ALA A 144 2.00 -3.28 3.82
N ALA A 145 1.73 -2.55 2.73
CA ALA A 145 1.36 -1.14 2.76
C ALA A 145 0.01 -0.91 3.45
N GLY A 146 -0.96 -1.81 3.27
CA GLY A 146 -2.25 -1.75 3.94
C GLY A 146 -2.11 -1.95 5.45
N ALA A 147 -1.32 -2.94 5.86
CA ALA A 147 -0.97 -3.18 7.26
C ALA A 147 -0.20 -1.99 7.88
N LEU A 148 0.79 -1.47 7.16
CA LEU A 148 1.57 -0.30 7.59
C LEU A 148 0.68 0.92 7.74
N GLY A 149 -0.23 1.17 6.78
CA GLY A 149 -1.20 2.25 6.86
C GLY A 149 -2.10 2.16 8.09
N VAL A 150 -2.54 0.95 8.48
CA VAL A 150 -3.29 0.75 9.73
C VAL A 150 -2.44 1.08 10.95
N GLY A 151 -1.19 0.60 11.00
CA GLY A 151 -0.26 0.92 12.10
C GLY A 151 0.03 2.42 12.20
N PHE A 152 0.26 3.07 11.06
CA PHE A 152 0.49 4.50 10.97
C PHE A 152 -0.76 5.29 11.38
N GLY A 153 -1.93 4.90 10.90
CA GLY A 153 -3.21 5.50 11.28
C GLY A 153 -3.52 5.36 12.77
N ALA A 154 -2.97 4.35 13.46
CA ALA A 154 -3.13 4.18 14.91
C ALA A 154 -2.32 5.22 15.71
N LEU A 155 -1.24 5.74 15.15
CA LEU A 155 -0.42 6.78 15.79
C LEU A 155 -1.15 8.13 15.85
N TYR A 156 -1.96 8.42 14.83
CA TYR A 156 -2.64 9.71 14.66
C TYR A 156 -4.11 9.66 15.07
N HIS A 157 -4.58 10.72 15.72
CA HIS A 157 -5.99 10.82 16.15
C HIS A 157 -6.95 11.20 14.99
N ARG A 158 -6.43 11.85 13.94
CA ARG A 158 -7.21 12.32 12.78
C ARG A 158 -6.63 11.75 11.49
N GLN A 159 -7.50 11.26 10.60
CA GLN A 159 -7.08 10.63 9.33
C GLN A 159 -6.42 11.62 8.35
N GLY A 160 -6.88 12.89 8.31
CA GLY A 160 -6.36 13.91 7.39
C GLY A 160 -4.86 14.19 7.60
N PRO A 161 -4.43 14.62 8.81
CA PRO A 161 -3.02 14.82 9.13
C PRO A 161 -2.17 13.56 8.94
N ALA A 162 -2.70 12.38 9.24
CA ALA A 162 -2.00 11.12 9.04
C ALA A 162 -1.66 10.89 7.55
N ILE A 163 -2.65 11.08 6.67
CA ILE A 163 -2.43 10.96 5.22
C ILE A 163 -1.39 11.98 4.74
N VAL A 164 -1.51 13.24 5.19
CA VAL A 164 -0.58 14.30 4.79
C VAL A 164 0.85 13.98 5.22
N VAL A 165 1.07 13.56 6.47
CA VAL A 165 2.42 13.23 6.95
C VAL A 165 2.98 12.01 6.22
N ALA A 166 2.17 10.97 6.00
CA ALA A 166 2.62 9.80 5.25
C ALA A 166 3.03 10.15 3.81
N LEU A 167 2.26 10.99 3.13
CA LEU A 167 2.58 11.44 1.78
C LEU A 167 3.80 12.38 1.76
N LEU A 168 3.91 13.33 2.68
CA LEU A 168 5.08 14.20 2.78
C LEU A 168 6.36 13.39 3.04
N TRP A 169 6.26 12.34 3.84
CA TRP A 169 7.39 11.43 4.07
C TRP A 169 7.81 10.74 2.78
N LEU A 170 6.88 10.08 2.09
CA LEU A 170 7.16 9.29 0.89
C LEU A 170 7.59 10.15 -0.32
N LEU A 171 6.99 11.34 -0.50
CA LEU A 171 7.24 12.17 -1.68
C LEU A 171 8.41 13.13 -1.49
N ILE A 172 8.58 13.68 -0.28
CA ILE A 172 9.53 14.77 -0.02
C ILE A 172 10.67 14.30 0.86
N ALA A 173 10.37 13.79 2.06
CA ALA A 173 11.42 13.48 3.04
C ALA A 173 12.39 12.41 2.51
N GLU A 174 11.85 11.37 1.87
CA GLU A 174 12.64 10.30 1.27
C GLU A 174 13.53 10.82 0.13
N SER A 175 12.97 11.65 -0.77
CA SER A 175 13.71 12.28 -1.87
C SER A 175 14.85 13.17 -1.35
N VAL A 176 14.63 13.92 -0.27
CA VAL A 176 15.66 14.77 0.35
C VAL A 176 16.75 13.93 1.01
N LEU A 177 16.37 12.87 1.73
CA LEU A 177 17.31 11.97 2.38
C LEU A 177 18.14 11.17 1.37
N ALA A 178 17.57 10.84 0.22
CA ALA A 178 18.28 10.16 -0.86
C ALA A 178 19.48 10.96 -1.38
N ILE A 179 19.40 12.30 -1.36
CA ILE A 179 20.50 13.18 -1.77
C ILE A 179 21.64 13.18 -0.73
N GLY A 180 21.34 13.00 0.55
CA GLY A 180 22.31 13.07 1.65
C GLY A 180 22.91 11.74 2.09
N LEU A 181 22.19 10.62 1.92
CA LEU A 181 22.54 9.31 2.48
C LEU A 181 22.95 8.28 1.42
N HIS A 182 23.88 8.60 0.51
CA HIS A 182 24.38 7.73 -0.58
C HIS A 182 24.23 6.20 -0.35
N ASP A 183 24.94 5.59 0.61
CA ASP A 183 24.90 4.13 0.82
C ASP A 183 23.73 3.61 1.66
N LYS A 184 23.04 4.48 2.40
CA LYS A 184 21.95 4.10 3.33
C LYS A 184 20.55 4.29 2.76
N VAL A 185 20.42 4.92 1.58
CA VAL A 185 19.14 5.10 0.86
C VAL A 185 18.37 3.79 0.73
N ARG A 186 19.11 2.68 0.57
CA ARG A 186 18.59 1.33 0.35
C ARG A 186 17.67 0.79 1.45
N TYR A 187 17.71 1.35 2.66
CA TYR A 187 16.84 0.95 3.78
C TYR A 187 15.64 1.87 4.00
N LEU A 188 15.49 2.93 3.20
CA LEU A 188 14.35 3.83 3.33
C LEU A 188 13.05 3.10 2.95
N PRO A 189 11.92 3.40 3.62
CA PRO A 189 10.67 2.66 3.44
C PRO A 189 10.22 2.59 1.98
N GLY A 190 10.18 3.70 1.25
CA GLY A 190 9.78 3.73 -0.16
C GLY A 190 10.72 2.94 -1.06
N HIS A 191 12.03 2.99 -0.82
CA HIS A 191 13.01 2.16 -1.54
C HIS A 191 12.84 0.65 -1.26
N VAL A 192 12.46 0.27 -0.03
CA VAL A 192 12.14 -1.12 0.33
C VAL A 192 10.85 -1.60 -0.35
N PHE A 193 9.82 -0.76 -0.40
CA PHE A 193 8.58 -1.04 -1.15
C PHE A 193 8.77 -0.99 -2.68
N ALA A 194 9.74 -0.22 -3.18
CA ALA A 194 10.11 -0.25 -4.60
C ALA A 194 10.88 -1.53 -4.94
N ALA A 195 11.74 -2.00 -4.02
CA ALA A 195 12.49 -3.24 -4.15
C ALA A 195 11.59 -4.49 -4.18
N THR A 196 10.49 -4.52 -3.41
CA THR A 196 9.50 -5.61 -3.48
C THR A 196 8.85 -5.70 -4.86
N VAL A 197 8.41 -4.55 -5.37
CA VAL A 197 7.75 -4.41 -6.67
C VAL A 197 8.71 -4.76 -7.82
N ALA A 198 10.01 -4.47 -7.66
CA ALA A 198 11.00 -4.70 -8.72
C ALA A 198 11.13 -6.18 -9.13
N GLY A 199 10.74 -7.14 -8.26
CA GLY A 199 10.51 -8.55 -8.61
C GLY A 199 11.71 -9.31 -9.21
N THR A 200 12.92 -8.76 -9.17
CA THR A 200 14.10 -9.34 -9.81
C THR A 200 14.98 -10.03 -8.76
N ARG A 201 15.44 -11.26 -9.07
CA ARG A 201 16.36 -12.08 -8.23
C ARG A 201 17.79 -11.51 -8.11
N GLY A 202 17.99 -10.27 -8.51
CA GLY A 202 19.28 -9.61 -8.64
C GLY A 202 19.08 -8.42 -9.56
N SER A 203 18.78 -7.27 -8.98
CA SER A 203 18.89 -6.01 -9.71
C SER A 203 20.37 -5.65 -9.80
N SER A 204 20.90 -5.56 -11.02
CA SER A 204 22.24 -5.06 -11.34
C SER A 204 22.42 -3.55 -11.06
N SER A 205 21.41 -2.91 -10.47
CA SER A 205 21.50 -1.55 -9.91
C SER A 205 21.95 -1.65 -8.45
N SER A 206 23.08 -1.02 -8.15
CA SER A 206 23.78 -0.97 -6.85
C SER A 206 22.92 -0.55 -5.65
N ASP A 207 21.73 0.01 -5.89
CA ASP A 207 20.98 0.78 -4.90
C ASP A 207 19.73 0.08 -4.33
N LEU A 208 19.33 -1.09 -4.87
CA LEU A 208 18.09 -1.79 -4.48
C LEU A 208 18.37 -3.08 -3.73
N VAL A 209 17.71 -3.31 -2.59
CA VAL A 209 17.76 -4.62 -1.89
C VAL A 209 17.09 -5.66 -2.78
N GLY A 210 17.58 -6.92 -2.79
CA GLY A 210 16.96 -7.97 -3.59
C GLY A 210 15.46 -8.10 -3.27
N ALA A 211 14.63 -8.51 -4.24
CA ALA A 211 13.17 -8.49 -4.11
C ALA A 211 12.63 -9.20 -2.85
N TRP A 212 13.26 -10.30 -2.44
CA TRP A 212 12.90 -11.06 -1.23
C TRP A 212 13.28 -10.34 0.07
N SER A 213 14.44 -9.69 0.09
CA SER A 213 14.85 -8.83 1.21
C SER A 213 14.03 -7.55 1.30
N GLY A 214 13.57 -7.02 0.16
CA GLY A 214 12.56 -5.96 0.13
C GLY A 214 11.25 -6.43 0.77
N ALA A 215 10.80 -7.65 0.46
CA ALA A 215 9.54 -8.18 0.98
C ALA A 215 9.62 -8.43 2.49
N ALA A 216 10.74 -8.98 2.96
CA ALA A 216 11.03 -9.11 4.38
C ALA A 216 11.08 -7.74 5.08
N GLY A 217 11.71 -6.74 4.46
CA GLY A 217 11.78 -5.37 4.98
C GLY A 217 10.40 -4.71 5.08
N ALA A 218 9.58 -4.81 4.03
CA ALA A 218 8.23 -4.27 4.01
C ALA A 218 7.33 -4.93 5.09
N ALA A 219 7.47 -6.24 5.27
CA ALA A 219 6.78 -6.97 6.34
C ALA A 219 7.28 -6.53 7.74
N LEU A 220 8.59 -6.36 7.93
CA LEU A 220 9.19 -5.86 9.17
C LEU A 220 8.69 -4.46 9.52
N TYR A 221 8.64 -3.55 8.54
CA TYR A 221 8.09 -2.21 8.73
C TYR A 221 6.60 -2.27 9.07
N ALA A 222 5.81 -3.07 8.36
CA ALA A 222 4.39 -3.22 8.64
C ALA A 222 4.14 -3.75 10.06
N VAL A 223 4.87 -4.79 10.49
CA VAL A 223 4.78 -5.35 11.85
C VAL A 223 5.27 -4.35 12.89
N GLY A 224 6.37 -3.64 12.63
CA GLY A 224 6.92 -2.63 13.53
C GLY A 224 5.96 -1.46 13.77
N PHE A 225 5.38 -0.92 12.71
CA PHE A 225 4.38 0.16 12.82
C PHE A 225 3.07 -0.30 13.46
N LEU A 226 2.64 -1.54 13.19
CA LEU A 226 1.48 -2.12 13.88
C LEU A 226 1.76 -2.28 15.38
N ALA A 227 2.92 -2.83 15.75
CA ALA A 227 3.32 -2.99 17.15
C ALA A 227 3.41 -1.64 17.87
N ALA A 228 4.08 -0.65 17.27
CA ALA A 228 4.18 0.70 17.81
C ALA A 228 2.78 1.36 17.95
N GLY A 229 1.95 1.24 16.91
CA GLY A 229 0.57 1.74 16.91
C GLY A 229 -0.27 1.11 18.03
N THR A 230 -0.21 -0.22 18.20
CA THR A 230 -0.91 -0.92 19.28
C THR A 230 -0.43 -0.51 20.68
N ALA A 231 0.88 -0.37 20.88
CA ALA A 231 1.47 0.01 22.16
C ALA A 231 1.14 1.45 22.57
N LEU A 232 1.04 2.37 21.60
CA LEU A 232 0.60 3.74 21.87
C LEU A 232 -0.90 3.81 22.16
N LEU A 233 -1.72 2.97 21.49
CA LEU A 233 -3.17 2.92 21.73
C LEU A 233 -3.53 2.31 23.09
N SER A 234 -2.72 1.38 23.60
CA SER A 234 -2.91 0.77 24.92
C SER A 234 -2.53 1.70 26.07
N ARG A 235 -1.63 2.67 25.82
CA ARG A 235 -1.22 3.70 26.79
C ARG A 235 -2.05 4.98 26.75
N ARG A 236 -2.85 5.19 25.71
CA ARG A 236 -3.74 6.35 25.60
C ARG A 236 -5.01 6.13 26.41
N ASP A 237 -5.15 6.86 27.52
CA ASP A 237 -6.44 7.03 28.17
C ASP A 237 -7.37 7.79 27.22
N VAL A 238 -8.59 7.29 27.04
CA VAL A 238 -9.63 7.82 26.15
C VAL A 238 -10.82 8.21 27.01
#